data_AF-A0AAE3ZGQ6-F1
#
_entry.id   AF-A0AAE3ZGQ6-F1
#
_cell.length_a   1.000
_cell.length_b   1.000
_cell.length_c   1.000
_cell.angle_alpha   90.00
_cell.angle_beta   90.00
_cell.angle_gamma   90.00
#
_symmetry.space_group_name_H-M   'P 1'
#
loop_
_entity.id
_entity.type
_entity.pdbx_description
1 polymer ?
#
loop_
_entity_poly.entity_id
_entity_poly.type
_entity_poly.pdbx_seq_one_letter_code
_entity_poly.pdbx_strand_id
1 'polypeptide(L)' 'MARMNLHGVPDEVYAALVKGAEENRRPLNAFVVERLAEVANVVNMADYVASYTPPVGTGVTVDDAVAAVREVRDAS' A
#
# COMPACT_ATOMS: atom_id res chain seq x y z
N MET A 1 -15.61 -6.26 -13.79
CA MET A 1 -15.10 -5.39 -12.69
C MET A 1 -16.17 -4.38 -12.32
N ALA A 2 -16.22 -3.99 -11.06
CA ALA A 2 -17.05 -2.87 -10.63
C ALA A 2 -16.57 -1.56 -11.27
N ARG A 3 -17.50 -0.63 -11.55
CA ARG A 3 -17.18 0.71 -12.07
C ARG A 3 -17.22 1.70 -10.92
N MET A 4 -16.23 2.59 -10.86
CA MET A 4 -16.15 3.66 -9.87
C MET A 4 -16.00 4.99 -10.60
N ASN A 5 -16.82 5.98 -10.23
CA ASN A 5 -16.68 7.34 -10.71
C ASN A 5 -16.15 8.19 -9.55
N LEU A 6 -15.00 8.84 -9.77
CA LEU A 6 -14.42 9.77 -8.81
C LEU A 6 -14.99 11.16 -9.08
N HIS A 7 -15.58 11.77 -8.06
CA HIS A 7 -16.15 13.11 -8.12
C HIS A 7 -15.43 14.02 -7.12
N GLY A 8 -15.28 15.29 -7.45
CA GLY A 8 -14.67 16.28 -6.57
C GLY A 8 -13.15 16.09 -6.36
N VAL A 9 -12.45 15.51 -7.34
CA VAL A 9 -10.99 15.42 -7.31
C VAL A 9 -10.43 16.83 -7.50
N PRO A 10 -9.64 17.37 -6.56
CA PRO A 10 -9.01 18.68 -6.72
C PRO A 10 -8.09 18.72 -7.95
N ASP A 11 -8.01 19.86 -8.63
CA ASP A 11 -7.26 20.01 -9.88
C ASP A 11 -5.78 19.66 -9.72
N GLU A 12 -5.18 20.04 -8.59
CA GLU A 12 -3.79 19.73 -8.25
C GLU A 12 -3.55 18.23 -8.08
N VAL A 13 -4.54 17.50 -7.52
CA VAL A 13 -4.47 16.05 -7.36
C VAL A 13 -4.63 15.38 -8.72
N TYR A 14 -5.57 15.85 -9.54
CA TYR A 14 -5.74 15.33 -10.90
C TYR A 14 -4.47 15.52 -11.73
N ALA A 15 -3.85 16.70 -11.68
CA ALA A 15 -2.60 17.00 -12.37
C ALA A 15 -1.46 16.08 -11.92
N ALA A 16 -1.33 15.82 -10.62
CA ALA A 16 -0.33 14.90 -10.09
C ALA A 16 -0.56 13.45 -10.58
N LEU A 17 -1.82 12.99 -10.64
CA LEU A 17 -2.16 11.67 -11.15
C LEU A 17 -1.88 11.53 -12.65
N VAL A 18 -2.16 12.56 -13.45
CA VAL A 18 -1.82 12.60 -14.89
C VAL A 18 -0.31 12.49 -15.08
N LYS A 19 0.45 13.34 -14.37
CA LYS A 19 1.91 13.31 -14.43
C LYS A 19 2.48 11.94 -14.04
N GLY A 20 1.98 11.36 -12.94
CA GLY A 20 2.40 10.03 -12.51
C GLY A 20 2.09 8.94 -13.53
N ALA A 21 0.94 9.01 -14.19
CA ALA A 21 0.58 8.07 -15.26
C ALA A 21 1.51 8.19 -16.47
N GLU A 22 1.85 9.41 -16.88
CA GLU A 22 2.79 9.69 -17.98
C GLU A 22 4.20 9.17 -17.67
N GLU A 23 4.72 9.43 -16.46
CA GLU A 23 6.02 8.95 -16.00
C GLU A 23 6.09 7.41 -16.00
N ASN A 24 4.98 6.75 -15.70
CA ASN A 24 4.87 5.29 -15.71
C ASN A 24 4.47 4.72 -17.08
N ARG A 25 4.30 5.57 -18.11
CA ARG A 25 3.87 5.21 -19.48
C ARG A 25 2.58 4.39 -19.50
N ARG A 26 1.63 4.76 -18.63
CA ARG A 26 0.34 4.08 -18.50
C ARG A 26 -0.81 5.05 -18.79
N PRO A 27 -1.95 4.54 -19.29
CA PRO A 27 -3.19 5.31 -19.27
C PRO A 27 -3.57 5.71 -17.84
N LEU A 28 -4.06 6.94 -17.65
CA LEU A 28 -4.45 7.47 -16.33
C LEU A 28 -5.34 6.51 -15.54
N ASN A 29 -6.37 5.95 -16.18
CA ASN A 29 -7.29 5.02 -15.52
C ASN A 29 -6.57 3.76 -14.98
N ALA A 30 -5.66 3.18 -15.75
CA ALA A 30 -4.92 1.99 -15.33
C ALA A 30 -3.98 2.32 -14.16
N PHE A 31 -3.30 3.47 -14.23
CA PHE A 31 -2.45 3.96 -13.15
C PHE A 31 -3.24 4.19 -11.85
N VAL A 32 -4.38 4.88 -11.93
CA VAL A 32 -5.22 5.15 -10.75
C VAL A 32 -5.76 3.86 -10.13
N VAL A 33 -6.23 2.90 -10.94
CA VAL A 33 -6.71 1.61 -10.45
C VAL A 33 -5.60 0.83 -9.73
N GLU A 34 -4.39 0.82 -10.28
CA GLU A 34 -3.23 0.19 -9.64
C GLU A 34 -2.90 0.83 -8.28
N ARG A 35 -2.87 2.17 -8.22
CA ARG A 35 -2.63 2.88 -6.95
C ARG A 35 -3.73 2.64 -5.92
N LEU A 36 -4.99 2.56 -6.35
CA LEU A 36 -6.11 2.22 -5.45
C LEU A 36 -5.98 0.78 -4.92
N ALA A 37 -5.50 -0.16 -5.73
CA ALA A 37 -5.23 -1.53 -5.28
C ALA A 37 -4.08 -1.60 -4.26
N GLU A 38 -3.00 -0.84 -4.49
CA GLU A 38 -1.90 -0.70 -3.52
C GLU A 38 -2.42 -0.14 -2.19
N VAL A 39 -3.22 0.92 -2.21
CA VAL A 39 -3.80 1.51 -1.00
C VAL A 39 -4.71 0.51 -0.28
N ALA A 40 -5.57 -0.23 -1.01
CA ALA A 40 -6.44 -1.24 -0.41
C ALA A 40 -5.64 -2.35 0.29
N ASN A 41 -4.50 -2.77 -0.30
CA ASN A 41 -3.61 -3.74 0.34
C ASN A 41 -2.99 -3.18 1.63
N VAL A 42 -2.58 -1.91 1.64
CA VAL A 42 -2.03 -1.27 2.85
C VAL A 42 -3.10 -1.13 3.94
N VAL A 43 -4.32 -0.73 3.59
CA VAL A 43 -5.45 -0.65 4.54
C VAL A 43 -5.71 -2.03 5.15
N ASN A 44 -5.80 -3.08 4.34
CA ASN A 44 -5.97 -4.45 4.82
C ASN A 44 -4.80 -4.91 5.71
N MET A 45 -3.57 -4.49 5.41
CA MET A 45 -2.40 -4.85 6.21
C MET A 45 -2.36 -4.10 7.54
N ALA A 46 -2.76 -2.83 7.58
CA ALA A 46 -2.90 -2.07 8.82
C ALA A 46 -3.96 -2.70 9.73
N ASP A 47 -5.11 -3.08 9.15
CA ASP A 47 -6.18 -3.76 9.86
C ASP A 47 -5.72 -5.15 10.34
N TYR A 48 -4.99 -5.89 9.51
CA TYR A 48 -4.40 -7.17 9.88
C TYR A 48 -3.44 -7.01 11.07
N VAL A 49 -2.48 -6.08 11.00
CA VAL A 49 -1.53 -5.82 12.10
C VAL A 49 -2.26 -5.37 13.37
N ALA A 50 -3.28 -4.52 13.25
CA ALA A 50 -4.06 -4.05 14.39
C ALA A 50 -4.90 -5.18 15.04
N SER A 51 -5.40 -6.13 14.25
CA SER A 51 -6.16 -7.28 14.73
C SER A 51 -5.29 -8.47 15.14
N TYR A 52 -4.00 -8.45 14.77
CA TYR A 52 -3.09 -9.55 15.02
C TYR A 52 -2.81 -9.69 16.51
N THR A 53 -3.26 -10.79 17.09
CA THR A 53 -2.85 -11.20 18.43
C THR A 53 -1.58 -12.01 18.31
N PRO A 54 -0.42 -11.53 18.82
CA PRO A 54 0.80 -12.30 18.75
C PRO A 54 0.66 -13.62 19.51
N PRO A 55 1.12 -14.75 18.94
CA PRO A 55 1.12 -16.02 19.64
C PRO A 55 1.98 -15.90 20.91
N VAL A 56 1.34 -16.11 22.06
CA VAL A 56 1.98 -16.10 23.38
C VAL A 56 2.73 -17.41 23.62
N GLY A 57 3.90 -17.32 24.25
CA GLY A 57 4.72 -18.49 24.61
C GLY A 57 5.65 -19.01 23.51
N THR A 58 5.84 -18.26 22.42
CA THR A 58 6.79 -18.60 21.34
C THR A 58 8.24 -18.31 21.69
N GLY A 59 8.49 -17.51 22.74
CA GLY A 59 9.83 -17.01 23.08
C GLY A 59 10.38 -15.95 22.13
N VAL A 60 9.62 -15.58 21.09
CA VAL A 60 9.99 -14.56 20.10
C VAL A 60 9.57 -13.19 20.63
N THR A 61 10.52 -12.27 20.72
CA THR A 61 10.29 -10.90 21.15
C THR A 61 10.01 -9.98 19.96
N VAL A 62 9.51 -8.77 20.24
CA VAL A 62 9.34 -7.74 19.21
C VAL A 62 10.69 -7.35 18.60
N ASP A 63 11.76 -7.35 19.39
CA ASP A 63 13.10 -7.05 18.90
C ASP A 63 13.61 -8.11 17.90
N ASP A 64 13.31 -9.39 18.15
CA ASP A 64 13.61 -10.48 17.21
C ASP A 64 12.87 -10.29 15.88
N ALA A 65 11.60 -9.86 15.94
CA ALA A 65 10.80 -9.58 14.75
C ALA A 65 11.34 -8.36 13.97
N VAL A 66 11.73 -7.28 14.67
CA VAL A 66 12.32 -6.09 14.05
C VAL A 66 13.67 -6.40 13.41
N ALA A 67 14.49 -7.23 14.06
CA ALA A 67 15.78 -7.67 13.52
C ALA A 67 15.59 -8.45 12.22
N ALA A 68 14.65 -9.40 12.18
CA ALA A 68 14.34 -10.17 10.98
C ALA A 68 13.85 -9.29 9.81
N VAL A 69 12.98 -8.30 10.08
CA VAL A 69 12.52 -7.38 9.03
C VAL A 69 13.66 -6.50 8.49
N ARG A 70 14.56 -6.04 9.35
CA ARG A 70 15.75 -5.27 8.93
C ARG A 70 16.68 -6.09 8.07
N GLU A 71 16.93 -7.35 8.43
CA GLU A 71 17.79 -8.25 7.66
C GLU A 71 17.27 -8.43 6.23
N VAL A 72 15.96 -8.69 6.06
CA VAL A 72 15.35 -8.84 4.74
C VAL A 72 15.42 -7.54 3.92
N ARG A 73 15.18 -6.39 4.56
CA ARG A 73 15.26 -5.08 3.91
C ARG A 73 16.68 -4.78 3.41
N ASP A 74 17.70 -5.07 4.23
CA ASP A 74 19.08 -4.75 3.91
C ASP A 74 19.68 -5.75 2.89
N ALA A 75 19.01 -6.87 2.64
CA ALA A 75 19.38 -7.87 1.64
C ALA A 75 18.71 -7.68 0.25
N SER A 76 17.77 -6.73 0.11
CA SER A 76 17.07 -6.40 -1.15
C SER A 76 17.64 -5.14 -1.81
#